data_AF-A0A6G0RH82-F1
#
_entry.id   AF-A0A6G0RH82-F1
#
_cell.length_a   1.000
_cell.length_b   1.000
_cell.length_c   1.000
_cell.angle_alpha   90.00
_cell.angle_beta   90.00
_cell.angle_gamma   90.00
#
_symmetry.space_group_name_H-M   'P 1'
#
loop_
_entity.id
_entity.type
_entity.pdbx_description
1 polymer ?
#
loop_
_entity_poly.entity_id
_entity_poly.type
_entity_poly.pdbx_seq_one_letter_code
_entity_poly.pdbx_strand_id
1 'polypeptide(L)'
;MLRLNDFLDDFSADCTIADAYKRTNSVRLMQYVAAREDPDEMDPFYRRWLFNKTTEMAAARGDLQSLQWLVESYLPDEFLTKAVAAAAANGHLPVLEWLFERHRDRGYWGNTEMCGALTNGHVKVVEWLRTHAAPRSECLAGTSQRRTARCRFSSFCTLTRSAVRGIPRFGLLRGLGI
;
A
#
# COMPACT_ATOMS: atom_id res chain seq x y z
N MET A 1 45.71 -20.22 11.39
CA MET A 1 44.56 -20.67 10.59
C MET A 1 43.31 -20.17 11.28
N LEU A 2 43.05 -18.86 11.20
CA LEU A 2 41.85 -18.21 11.75
C LEU A 2 40.74 -18.45 10.73
N ARG A 3 40.05 -19.59 10.87
CA ARG A 3 39.08 -20.07 9.88
C ARG A 3 37.74 -20.19 10.58
N LEU A 4 36.77 -19.43 10.08
CA LEU A 4 35.35 -19.47 10.38
C LEU A 4 34.91 -18.89 11.74
N ASN A 5 35.53 -19.21 12.86
CA ASN A 5 35.06 -18.74 14.18
C ASN A 5 35.23 -17.22 14.35
N ASP A 6 36.37 -16.64 13.98
CA ASP A 6 36.58 -15.18 14.02
C ASP A 6 35.62 -14.39 13.11
N PHE A 7 35.17 -14.99 12.00
CA PHE A 7 34.16 -14.37 11.12
C PHE A 7 32.76 -14.46 11.75
N LEU A 8 32.49 -15.51 12.52
CA LEU A 8 31.25 -15.70 13.27
C LEU A 8 31.22 -14.85 14.55
N ASP A 9 32.36 -14.54 15.18
CA ASP A 9 32.48 -13.60 16.30
C ASP A 9 32.24 -12.13 15.87
N ASP A 10 32.46 -11.81 14.58
CA ASP A 10 32.14 -10.50 13.99
C ASP A 10 30.63 -10.32 13.70
N PHE A 11 29.87 -11.42 13.74
CA PHE A 11 28.42 -11.38 13.89
C PHE A 11 28.12 -11.55 15.38
N SER A 12 28.10 -10.41 16.08
CA SER A 12 27.64 -10.29 17.46
C SER A 12 26.52 -11.28 17.77
N ALA A 13 26.50 -11.84 18.99
CA ALA A 13 25.43 -12.71 19.47
C ALA A 13 24.02 -12.12 19.25
N ASP A 14 23.93 -10.79 19.13
CA ASP A 14 22.70 -10.03 18.90
C ASP A 14 22.41 -9.75 17.40
N CYS A 15 23.10 -10.41 16.46
CA CYS A 15 22.91 -10.18 15.04
C CYS A 15 21.51 -10.63 14.62
N THR A 16 20.64 -9.68 14.31
CA THR A 16 19.29 -9.97 13.81
C THR A 16 19.33 -10.33 12.33
N ILE A 17 18.27 -11.01 11.85
CA ILE A 17 18.06 -11.25 10.42
C ILE A 17 18.13 -9.96 9.58
N ALA A 18 17.68 -8.82 10.13
CA ALA A 18 17.74 -7.52 9.47
C ALA A 18 19.17 -7.00 9.30
N ASP A 19 20.00 -7.15 10.33
CA ASP A 19 21.40 -6.72 10.29
C ASP A 19 22.22 -7.61 9.36
N ALA A 20 21.99 -8.93 9.42
CA ALA A 20 22.58 -9.90 8.50
C ALA A 20 22.29 -9.54 7.04
N TYR A 21 21.02 -9.26 6.72
CA TYR A 21 20.63 -8.85 5.38
C TYR A 21 21.25 -7.51 4.97
N LYS A 22 21.20 -6.50 5.85
CA LYS A 22 21.75 -5.17 5.60
C LYS A 22 23.24 -5.20 5.23
N ARG A 23 24.02 -6.03 5.92
CA ARG A 23 25.48 -6.16 5.72
C ARG A 23 25.83 -6.95 4.46
N THR A 24 25.11 -8.05 4.19
CA THR A 24 25.57 -9.05 3.23
C THR A 24 24.66 -9.28 2.03
N ASN A 25 23.36 -8.97 2.13
CA ASN A 25 22.30 -9.37 1.19
C ASN A 25 22.28 -10.88 0.93
N SER A 26 22.79 -11.69 1.86
CA SER A 26 22.88 -13.13 1.68
C SER A 26 21.72 -13.84 2.35
N VAL A 27 20.88 -14.51 1.54
CA VAL A 27 19.81 -15.37 2.06
C VAL A 27 20.35 -16.49 2.96
N ARG A 28 21.55 -17.00 2.68
CA ARG A 28 22.18 -18.06 3.49
C ARG A 28 22.51 -17.59 4.90
N LEU A 29 23.02 -16.36 5.04
CA LEU A 29 23.32 -15.82 6.36
C LEU A 29 22.02 -15.52 7.12
N MET A 30 21.00 -14.99 6.45
CA MET A 30 19.67 -14.82 7.07
C MET A 30 19.10 -16.15 7.57
N GLN A 31 19.20 -17.21 6.76
CA GLN A 31 18.78 -18.57 7.15
C GLN A 31 19.56 -19.08 8.36
N TYR A 32 20.87 -18.87 8.38
CA TYR A 32 21.71 -19.26 9.50
C TYR A 32 21.34 -18.53 10.80
N VAL A 33 21.08 -17.22 10.72
CA VAL A 33 20.66 -16.41 11.86
C VAL A 33 19.28 -16.84 12.34
N ALA A 34 18.30 -16.96 11.44
CA ALA A 34 16.94 -17.38 11.78
C ALA A 34 16.85 -18.79 12.37
N ALA A 35 17.74 -19.70 11.98
CA ALA A 35 17.81 -21.04 12.56
C ALA A 35 18.32 -21.06 14.01
N ARG A 36 18.96 -19.97 14.45
CA ARG A 36 19.46 -19.78 15.82
C ARG A 36 18.57 -18.89 16.68
N GLU A 37 17.60 -18.20 16.07
CA GLU A 37 16.64 -17.37 16.79
C GLU A 37 15.76 -18.27 17.66
N ASP A 38 15.72 -18.00 18.96
CA ASP A 38 14.78 -18.62 19.88
C ASP A 38 13.44 -17.85 19.82
N PRO A 39 12.34 -18.46 19.33
CA PRO A 39 11.05 -17.80 19.26
C PRO A 39 10.46 -17.40 20.61
N ASP A 40 10.85 -18.07 21.69
CA ASP A 40 10.30 -17.83 23.03
C ASP A 40 10.99 -16.64 23.72
N GLU A 41 12.23 -16.33 23.33
CA GLU A 41 12.96 -15.15 23.80
C GLU A 41 12.58 -13.89 23.00
N MET A 42 12.21 -14.05 21.73
CA MET A 42 11.92 -12.92 20.85
C MET A 42 10.47 -12.46 20.95
N ASP A 43 10.27 -11.22 21.39
CA ASP A 43 8.94 -10.60 21.40
C ASP A 43 8.26 -10.66 20.00
N PRO A 44 7.00 -11.12 19.91
CA PRO A 44 6.30 -11.27 18.63
C PRO A 44 6.19 -9.97 17.82
N PHE A 45 6.04 -8.81 18.47
CA PHE A 45 5.99 -7.52 17.77
C PHE A 45 7.36 -7.16 17.19
N TYR A 46 8.43 -7.43 17.94
CA TYR A 46 9.80 -7.24 17.47
C TYR A 46 10.13 -8.15 16.28
N ARG A 47 9.76 -9.43 16.35
CA ARG A 47 9.92 -10.38 15.24
C ARG A 47 9.19 -9.93 13.97
N ARG A 48 7.94 -9.47 14.12
CA ARG A 48 7.16 -8.90 13.00
C ARG A 48 7.78 -7.62 12.46
N TRP A 49 8.34 -6.78 13.33
CA TRP A 49 9.04 -5.56 12.90
C TRP A 49 10.29 -5.91 12.09
N LEU A 50 11.10 -6.89 12.53
CA LEU A 50 12.27 -7.40 11.81
C LEU A 50 11.91 -7.93 10.43
N PHE A 51 10.84 -8.73 10.34
CA PHE A 51 10.32 -9.22 9.06
C PHE A 51 9.88 -8.09 8.13
N ASN A 52 9.09 -7.13 8.63
CA ASN A 52 8.65 -5.99 7.82
C ASN A 52 9.84 -5.16 7.33
N LYS A 53 10.87 -5.00 8.15
CA LYS A 53 12.08 -4.25 7.80
C LYS A 53 12.94 -4.98 6.77
N THR A 54 13.15 -6.28 6.94
CA THR A 54 13.92 -7.12 6.02
C THR A 54 13.25 -7.23 4.66
N THR A 55 11.96 -7.52 4.63
CA THR A 55 11.19 -7.62 3.38
C THR A 55 11.12 -6.29 2.64
N GLU A 56 10.96 -5.17 3.34
CA GLU A 56 11.08 -3.82 2.75
C GLU A 56 12.44 -3.62 2.07
N MET A 57 13.54 -3.99 2.74
CA MET A 57 14.88 -3.85 2.19
C MET A 57 15.12 -4.78 0.99
N ALA A 58 14.66 -6.03 1.06
CA ALA A 58 14.80 -6.99 -0.03
C ALA A 58 13.99 -6.57 -1.25
N ALA A 59 12.75 -6.12 -1.04
CA ALA A 59 11.89 -5.60 -2.08
C ALA A 59 12.46 -4.31 -2.72
N ALA A 60 13.02 -3.40 -1.93
CA ALA A 60 13.69 -2.20 -2.44
C ALA A 60 14.93 -2.50 -3.30
N ARG A 61 15.60 -3.64 -3.06
CA ARG A 61 16.76 -4.10 -3.84
C ARG A 61 16.39 -4.97 -5.03
N GLY A 62 15.14 -5.43 -5.13
CA GLY A 62 14.70 -6.38 -6.14
C GLY A 62 15.19 -7.81 -5.89
N ASP A 63 15.61 -8.12 -4.67
CA ASP A 63 16.13 -9.44 -4.29
C ASP A 63 14.99 -10.42 -4.04
N LEU A 64 14.53 -11.03 -5.14
CA LEU A 64 13.42 -11.96 -5.12
C LEU A 64 13.74 -13.23 -4.31
N GLN A 65 14.99 -13.70 -4.32
CA GLN A 65 15.38 -14.94 -3.65
C GLN A 65 15.26 -14.79 -2.12
N SER A 66 15.80 -13.70 -1.59
CA SER A 66 15.69 -13.38 -0.16
C SER A 66 14.24 -13.14 0.24
N LEU A 67 13.48 -12.43 -0.60
CA LEU A 67 12.07 -12.14 -0.34
C LEU A 67 11.22 -13.41 -0.32
N GLN A 68 11.40 -14.32 -1.28
CA GLN A 68 10.71 -15.62 -1.31
C GLN A 68 10.90 -16.39 -0.01
N TRP A 69 12.15 -16.51 0.43
CA TRP A 69 12.43 -17.25 1.66
C TRP A 69 11.83 -16.57 2.91
N LEU A 70 11.91 -15.24 3.02
CA LEU A 70 11.28 -14.50 4.12
C LEU A 70 9.77 -14.76 4.18
N VAL A 71 9.11 -14.63 3.04
CA VAL A 71 7.64 -14.63 2.91
C VAL A 71 7.04 -16.03 2.99
N GLU A 72 7.76 -17.06 2.52
CA GLU A 72 7.27 -18.45 2.52
C GLU A 72 7.73 -19.24 3.76
N SER A 73 8.93 -18.94 4.32
CA SER A 73 9.52 -19.73 5.42
C SER A 73 9.61 -19.00 6.75
N TYR A 74 9.92 -17.69 6.76
CA TYR A 74 10.17 -16.98 8.02
C TYR A 74 8.88 -16.54 8.71
N LEU A 75 8.00 -15.82 8.00
CA LEU A 75 6.65 -15.44 8.48
C LEU A 75 5.61 -15.53 7.34
N PRO A 76 4.90 -16.66 7.20
CA PRO A 76 3.98 -16.91 6.10
C PRO A 76 2.64 -16.17 6.17
N ASP A 77 2.22 -15.71 7.35
CA ASP A 77 0.89 -15.10 7.53
C ASP A 77 0.94 -13.56 7.64
N GLU A 78 2.15 -12.98 7.60
CA GLU A 78 2.32 -11.53 7.81
C GLU A 78 2.01 -10.69 6.56
N PHE A 79 1.57 -9.46 6.79
CA PHE A 79 1.25 -8.51 5.73
C PHE A 79 2.53 -7.96 5.05
N LEU A 80 2.45 -7.78 3.73
CA LEU A 80 3.56 -7.39 2.86
C LEU A 80 3.44 -5.96 2.34
N THR A 81 2.59 -5.14 2.95
CA THR A 81 2.30 -3.76 2.50
C THR A 81 3.56 -2.93 2.30
N LYS A 82 4.51 -3.00 3.24
CA LYS A 82 5.78 -2.25 3.13
C LYS A 82 6.66 -2.78 2.01
N ALA A 83 6.70 -4.09 1.80
CA ALA A 83 7.45 -4.72 0.73
C ALA A 83 6.89 -4.32 -0.66
N VAL A 84 5.57 -4.36 -0.84
CA VAL A 84 4.91 -3.93 -2.09
C VAL A 84 5.21 -2.45 -2.38
N ALA A 85 5.02 -1.57 -1.39
CA ALA A 85 5.31 -0.14 -1.55
C ALA A 85 6.79 0.11 -1.90
N ALA A 86 7.72 -0.60 -1.26
CA ALA A 86 9.15 -0.48 -1.53
C ALA A 86 9.53 -1.00 -2.93
N ALA A 87 8.99 -2.15 -3.35
CA ALA A 87 9.20 -2.66 -4.71
C ALA A 87 8.65 -1.70 -5.76
N ALA A 88 7.47 -1.13 -5.53
CA ALA A 88 6.86 -0.17 -6.44
C ALA A 88 7.65 1.14 -6.53
N ALA A 89 8.07 1.68 -5.39
CA ALA A 89 8.89 2.88 -5.32
C ALA A 89 10.26 2.71 -5.96
N ASN A 90 10.81 1.49 -6.03
CA ASN A 90 12.13 1.24 -6.65
C ASN A 90 12.04 0.61 -8.05
N GLY A 91 10.84 0.42 -8.60
CA GLY A 91 10.65 -0.05 -9.96
C GLY A 91 10.83 -1.55 -10.18
N HIS A 92 10.81 -2.35 -9.11
CA HIS A 92 11.06 -3.80 -9.16
C HIS A 92 9.81 -4.58 -9.57
N LEU A 93 9.47 -4.49 -10.85
CA LEU A 93 8.32 -5.18 -11.43
C LEU A 93 8.30 -6.71 -11.17
N PRO A 94 9.41 -7.47 -11.31
CA PRO A 94 9.38 -8.92 -11.07
C PRO A 94 8.98 -9.30 -9.63
N VAL A 95 9.33 -8.45 -8.66
CA VAL A 95 8.93 -8.63 -7.26
C VAL A 95 7.43 -8.40 -7.09
N LEU A 96 6.89 -7.35 -7.74
CA LEU A 96 5.45 -7.05 -7.69
C LEU A 96 4.62 -8.15 -8.37
N GLU A 97 5.06 -8.65 -9.52
CA GLU A 97 4.41 -9.76 -10.22
C GLU A 97 4.34 -11.00 -9.33
N TRP A 98 5.48 -11.39 -8.74
CA TRP A 98 5.53 -12.53 -7.82
C TRP A 98 4.64 -12.34 -6.59
N LEU A 99 4.68 -11.16 -5.95
CA LEU A 99 3.83 -10.83 -4.80
C LEU A 99 2.34 -10.85 -5.16
N PHE A 100 1.98 -10.42 -6.37
CA PHE A 100 0.59 -10.38 -6.81
C PHE A 100 0.05 -11.74 -7.18
N GLU A 101 0.84 -12.60 -7.81
CA GLU A 101 0.40 -13.94 -8.21
C GLU A 101 0.21 -14.87 -7.00
N ARG A 102 1.07 -14.77 -5.99
CA ARG A 102 1.09 -15.71 -4.85
C ARG A 102 0.56 -15.16 -3.54
N HIS A 103 0.59 -13.84 -3.34
CA HIS A 103 0.35 -13.20 -2.05
C HIS A 103 -0.51 -11.94 -2.18
N ARG A 104 -1.45 -11.93 -3.14
CA ARG A 104 -2.28 -10.77 -3.46
C ARG A 104 -2.99 -10.17 -2.25
N ASP A 105 -3.54 -11.03 -1.41
CA ASP A 105 -4.34 -10.73 -0.22
C ASP A 105 -3.51 -10.21 0.97
N ARG A 106 -2.20 -10.49 0.96
CA ARG A 106 -1.24 -10.03 1.98
C ARG A 106 -0.72 -8.62 1.71
N GLY A 107 -0.92 -8.08 0.50
CA GLY A 107 -0.45 -6.76 0.07
C GLY A 107 -1.59 -5.78 -0.19
N TYR A 108 -1.32 -4.48 0.02
CA TYR A 108 -2.18 -3.43 -0.54
C TYR A 108 -1.61 -2.99 -1.89
N TRP A 109 -2.52 -2.81 -2.84
CA TRP A 109 -2.22 -2.42 -4.22
C TRP A 109 -3.04 -1.17 -4.50
N GLY A 110 -2.68 -0.05 -3.89
CA GLY A 110 -3.49 1.15 -3.86
C GLY A 110 -2.73 2.38 -4.34
N ASN A 111 -3.18 3.52 -3.84
CA ASN A 111 -2.63 4.82 -4.23
C ASN A 111 -1.19 5.01 -3.71
N THR A 112 -0.82 4.42 -2.58
CA THR A 112 0.51 4.61 -1.97
C THR A 112 1.61 4.03 -2.86
N GLU A 113 1.42 2.81 -3.35
CA GLU A 113 2.35 2.09 -4.23
C GLU A 113 2.48 2.83 -5.57
N MET A 114 1.34 3.27 -6.13
CA MET A 114 1.30 4.02 -7.38
C MET A 114 1.98 5.39 -7.25
N CYS A 115 1.75 6.13 -6.15
CA CYS A 115 2.42 7.39 -5.86
C CYS A 115 3.94 7.21 -5.74
N GLY A 116 4.40 6.15 -5.07
CA GLY A 116 5.82 5.82 -4.97
C GLY A 116 6.46 5.57 -6.35
N ALA A 117 5.81 4.76 -7.18
CA ALA A 117 6.28 4.47 -8.53
C ALA A 117 6.27 5.72 -9.42
N LEU A 118 5.26 6.59 -9.31
CA LEU A 118 5.18 7.85 -10.04
C LEU A 118 6.28 8.84 -9.64
N THR A 119 6.50 9.00 -8.33
CA THR A 119 7.49 9.94 -7.78
C THR A 119 8.90 9.61 -8.27
N ASN A 120 9.22 8.32 -8.39
CA ASN A 120 10.53 7.85 -8.85
C ASN A 120 10.59 7.56 -10.35
N GLY A 121 9.52 7.85 -11.11
CA GLY A 121 9.51 7.73 -12.57
C GLY A 121 9.45 6.30 -13.12
N HIS A 122 8.98 5.33 -12.34
CA HIS A 122 8.91 3.92 -12.74
C HIS A 122 7.66 3.62 -13.57
N VAL A 123 7.64 4.11 -14.81
CA VAL A 123 6.49 4.04 -15.74
C VAL A 123 5.95 2.60 -15.92
N LYS A 124 6.83 1.61 -16.04
CA LYS A 124 6.42 0.19 -16.20
C LYS A 124 5.63 -0.33 -15.01
N VAL A 125 6.05 0.03 -13.80
CA VAL A 125 5.34 -0.35 -12.57
C VAL A 125 4.00 0.36 -12.47
N VAL A 126 3.94 1.65 -12.82
CA VAL A 126 2.67 2.40 -12.83
C VAL A 126 1.67 1.80 -13.82
N GLU A 127 2.12 1.45 -15.01
CA GLU A 127 1.28 0.81 -16.03
C GLU A 127 0.77 -0.54 -15.54
N TRP A 128 1.65 -1.35 -14.95
CA TRP A 128 1.29 -2.65 -14.39
C TRP A 128 0.33 -2.53 -13.19
N LEU A 129 0.56 -1.59 -12.27
CA LEU A 129 -0.34 -1.32 -11.15
C LEU A 129 -1.70 -0.84 -11.66
N ARG A 130 -1.75 0.01 -12.68
CA ARG A 130 -3.03 0.48 -13.25
C ARG A 130 -3.87 -0.66 -13.83
N THR A 131 -3.25 -1.69 -14.38
CA THR A 131 -3.96 -2.84 -14.97
C THR A 131 -4.36 -3.89 -13.92
N HIS A 132 -3.55 -4.08 -12.87
CA HIS A 132 -3.75 -5.16 -11.88
C HIS A 132 -4.38 -4.70 -10.56
N ALA A 133 -4.18 -3.44 -10.18
CA ALA A 133 -4.68 -2.82 -8.95
C ALA A 133 -6.06 -2.16 -9.12
N ALA A 134 -6.86 -2.63 -10.08
CA ALA A 134 -8.18 -2.07 -10.34
C ALA A 134 -9.02 -2.03 -9.04
N PRO A 135 -9.64 -0.88 -8.70
CA PRO A 135 -10.51 -0.80 -7.54
C PRO A 135 -11.66 -1.80 -7.71
N ARG A 136 -12.05 -2.48 -6.62
CA ARG A 136 -13.20 -3.41 -6.63
C ARG A 136 -14.38 -2.73 -7.32
N SER A 137 -15.11 -3.47 -8.15
CA SER A 137 -16.23 -2.97 -8.98
C SER A 137 -17.29 -2.21 -8.19
N GLU A 138 -17.41 -2.50 -6.89
CA GLU A 138 -18.21 -1.78 -5.90
C GLU A 138 -17.92 -0.27 -5.85
N CYS A 139 -16.66 0.15 -6.08
CA CYS A 139 -16.28 1.56 -6.13
C CYS A 139 -16.52 2.22 -7.51
N LEU A 140 -16.68 1.43 -8.58
CA LEU A 140 -16.92 1.93 -9.94
C LEU A 140 -18.40 2.23 -10.22
N ALA A 141 -19.32 1.65 -9.44
CA ALA A 141 -20.76 1.82 -9.58
C ALA A 141 -21.25 3.28 -9.44
N GLY A 142 -20.46 4.18 -8.84
CA GLY A 142 -20.75 5.61 -8.75
C GLY A 142 -20.26 6.47 -9.94
N THR A 143 -19.49 5.90 -10.88
CA THR A 143 -18.83 6.69 -11.94
C THR A 143 -19.48 6.56 -13.33
N SER A 144 -20.45 5.66 -13.49
CA SER A 144 -21.19 5.50 -14.75
C SER A 144 -22.40 6.43 -14.88
N GLN A 145 -22.21 7.75 -14.73
CA GLN A 145 -23.11 8.73 -15.37
C GLN A 145 -22.48 10.11 -15.53
N ARG A 146 -21.37 10.20 -16.27
CA ARG A 146 -21.00 11.44 -16.97
C ARG A 146 -20.55 11.14 -18.39
N ARG A 147 -21.49 10.69 -19.22
CA ARG A 147 -21.40 10.84 -20.68
C ARG A 147 -22.59 11.67 -21.16
N THR A 148 -22.27 12.92 -21.48
CA THR A 148 -23.00 13.84 -22.36
C THR A 148 -24.46 14.15 -22.02
N ALA A 149 -24.69 14.92 -20.96
CA ALA A 149 -25.80 15.88 -20.99
C ALA A 149 -25.34 17.10 -21.78
N ARG A 150 -25.77 17.15 -23.04
CA ARG A 150 -25.65 18.27 -23.96
C ARG A 150 -26.01 19.57 -23.22
N CYS A 151 -25.03 20.43 -22.94
CA CYS A 151 -25.32 21.82 -22.59
C CYS A 151 -26.08 22.44 -23.76
N ARG A 152 -27.39 22.60 -23.64
CA ARG A 152 -28.15 23.57 -24.44
C ARG A 152 -28.25 24.84 -23.60
N PHE A 153 -27.21 25.67 -23.66
CA PHE A 153 -27.41 27.09 -23.45
C PHE A 153 -27.96 27.65 -24.76
N SER A 154 -29.26 27.91 -24.80
CA SER A 154 -29.80 29.01 -25.58
C SER A 154 -31.07 29.50 -24.87
N SER A 155 -30.92 30.68 -24.31
CA SER A 155 -31.93 31.61 -23.80
C SER A 155 -33.27 31.53 -24.53
N PHE A 156 -34.37 31.70 -23.80
CA PHE A 156 -35.16 32.95 -23.82
C PHE A 156 -36.42 32.80 -22.93
N CYS A 157 -36.79 33.91 -22.27
CA CYS A 157 -38.14 34.43 -22.01
C CYS A 157 -39.33 33.45 -22.11
N THR A 158 -40.29 33.38 -21.18
CA THR A 158 -40.97 34.45 -20.44
C THR A 158 -41.82 33.81 -19.33
N LEU A 159 -41.77 34.37 -18.13
CA LEU A 159 -42.82 34.21 -17.12
C LEU A 159 -44.11 34.88 -17.63
N THR A 160 -45.11 34.11 -18.06
CA THR A 160 -46.48 34.64 -18.21
C THR A 160 -47.30 34.32 -16.97
N ARG A 161 -47.66 35.41 -16.31
CA ARG A 161 -48.76 35.64 -15.36
C ARG A 161 -49.97 34.68 -15.45
N SER A 162 -50.46 34.36 -14.24
CA SER A 162 -51.86 34.42 -13.79
C SER A 162 -52.68 33.13 -13.72
N ALA A 163 -53.07 32.77 -12.49
CA ALA A 163 -54.44 32.49 -12.01
C ALA A 163 -54.35 31.92 -10.58
N VAL A 164 -54.25 32.73 -9.52
CA VAL A 164 -55.34 33.29 -8.68
C VAL A 164 -56.25 32.23 -8.04
N ARG A 165 -56.20 32.18 -6.70
CA ARG A 165 -57.26 31.95 -5.67
C ARG A 165 -56.66 31.11 -4.53
N GLY A 166 -56.55 31.55 -3.28
CA GLY A 166 -56.96 32.78 -2.61
C GLY A 166 -56.62 32.72 -1.11
N ILE A 167 -57.18 33.69 -0.36
CA ILE A 167 -57.40 33.70 1.11
C ILE A 167 -56.21 34.31 1.93
N PRO A 168 -56.45 35.21 2.92
CA PRO A 168 -56.20 36.65 2.77
C PRO A 168 -55.17 37.23 3.77
N ARG A 169 -54.91 38.52 3.58
CA ARG A 169 -54.01 39.42 4.32
C ARG A 169 -54.50 39.80 5.72
N PHE A 170 -53.53 40.43 6.43
CA PHE A 170 -53.61 41.35 7.57
C PHE A 170 -53.31 40.70 8.93
N GLY A 171 -52.39 41.22 9.75
CA GLY A 171 -51.64 42.47 9.66
C GLY A 171 -50.62 42.57 10.79
N LEU A 172 -49.76 43.58 10.69
CA LEU A 172 -48.90 44.11 11.74
C LEU A 172 -49.55 44.06 13.13
N LEU A 173 -48.74 43.88 14.18
CA LEU A 173 -48.43 44.94 15.17
C LEU A 173 -47.73 44.36 16.42
N ARG A 174 -46.63 45.02 16.80
CA ARG A 174 -46.14 45.25 18.19
C ARG A 174 -45.66 43.99 18.95
N GLY A 175 -44.63 44.02 19.79
CA GLY A 175 -44.05 45.10 20.58
C GLY A 175 -44.31 44.83 22.07
N LEU A 176 -43.22 44.62 22.82
CA LEU A 176 -43.04 44.82 24.28
C LEU A 176 -43.66 43.87 25.33
N GLY A 177 -42.82 43.60 26.35
CA GLY A 177 -43.16 43.19 27.72
C GLY A 177 -43.15 41.68 27.89
N ILE A 178 -42.41 41.07 28.82
CA ILE A 178 -41.89 41.51 30.14
C ILE A 178 -40.75 40.56 30.52
#